data_AF-A0A7C1M219-F1
#
_entry.id   AF-A0A7C1M219-F1
#
_cell.length_a   1.000
_cell.length_b   1.000
_cell.length_c   1.000
_cell.angle_alpha   90.00
_cell.angle_beta   90.00
_cell.angle_gamma   90.00
#
_symmetry.space_group_name_H-M   'P 1'
#
loop_
_entity.id
_entity.type
_entity.pdbx_description
1 polymer ?
#
loop_
_entity_poly.entity_id
_entity_poly.type
_entity_poly.pdbx_seq_one_letter_code
_entity_poly.pdbx_strand_id
1 'polypeptide(L)'
;DWIPKDLRPAWDSLIPDLLTHCRARMAEAGTIETLRLHGDCHAGNILCRDEQMLFVDLDDCRSAPAIQDMWLLLNGEDSERGAQLGELLEGYEMFREFNRRERHLIEPLRCYRQISHCAWLAKRWDDPAFPRFFPWFGQPRFWSDQVLSLREQLGALQAPSIALPGQY
;
A
#
# COMPACT_ATOMS: atom_id res chain seq x y z
N ASP A 1 -7.65 2.54 -23.52
CA ASP A 1 -7.92 3.81 -22.83
C ASP A 1 -9.03 3.51 -21.83
N TRP A 2 -8.66 3.30 -20.56
CA TRP A 2 -9.57 2.74 -19.54
C TRP A 2 -10.32 3.80 -18.73
N ILE A 3 -9.73 4.98 -18.60
CA ILE A 3 -10.29 6.07 -17.81
C ILE A 3 -11.40 6.74 -18.62
N PRO A 4 -12.64 6.83 -18.10
CA PRO A 4 -13.73 7.54 -18.77
C PRO A 4 -13.36 8.99 -19.10
N LYS A 5 -13.82 9.48 -20.25
CA LYS A 5 -13.44 10.81 -20.79
C LYS A 5 -13.78 11.96 -19.84
N ASP A 6 -14.89 11.84 -19.12
CA ASP A 6 -15.38 12.79 -18.12
C ASP A 6 -14.52 12.80 -16.85
N LEU A 7 -13.88 11.67 -16.51
CA LEU A 7 -12.96 11.57 -15.36
C LEU A 7 -11.50 11.86 -15.72
N ARG A 8 -11.16 11.87 -17.01
CA ARG A 8 -9.80 12.09 -17.50
C ARG A 8 -9.17 13.39 -16.98
N PRO A 9 -9.84 14.55 -16.95
CA PRO A 9 -9.25 15.77 -16.40
C PRO A 9 -8.89 15.64 -14.92
N ALA A 10 -9.75 15.01 -14.12
CA ALA A 10 -9.49 14.79 -12.70
C ALA A 10 -8.30 13.85 -12.50
N TRP A 11 -8.25 12.73 -13.25
CA TRP A 11 -7.13 11.80 -13.22
C TRP A 11 -5.80 12.49 -13.60
N ASP A 12 -5.76 13.17 -14.74
CA ASP A 12 -4.55 13.79 -15.27
C ASP A 12 -4.03 14.91 -14.36
N SER A 13 -4.92 15.62 -13.65
CA SER A 13 -4.52 16.60 -12.62
C SER A 13 -3.97 15.97 -11.33
N LEU A 14 -4.47 14.79 -10.95
CA LEU A 14 -4.21 14.19 -9.64
C LEU A 14 -2.89 13.40 -9.61
N ILE A 15 -2.54 12.72 -10.71
CA ILE A 15 -1.33 11.90 -10.78
C ILE A 15 -0.05 12.72 -10.51
N PRO A 16 0.16 13.92 -11.08
CA PRO A 16 1.34 14.74 -10.77
C PRO A 16 1.45 15.12 -9.28
N ASP A 17 0.34 15.45 -8.63
CA ASP A 17 0.30 15.80 -7.21
C ASP A 17 0.67 14.60 -6.34
N LEU A 18 0.07 13.44 -6.61
CA LEU A 18 0.41 12.18 -5.95
C LEU A 18 1.91 11.86 -6.09
N LEU A 19 2.46 11.97 -7.30
CA LEU A 19 3.88 11.73 -7.54
C LEU A 19 4.77 12.70 -6.76
N THR A 20 4.39 13.97 -6.70
CA THR A 20 5.13 15.01 -5.96
C THR A 20 5.18 14.67 -4.48
N HIS A 21 4.05 14.35 -3.85
CA HIS A 21 4.01 14.02 -2.43
C HIS A 21 4.61 12.65 -2.13
N CYS A 22 4.45 11.65 -3.00
CA CYS A 22 5.15 10.38 -2.86
C CYS A 22 6.67 10.57 -2.81
N ARG A 23 7.22 11.37 -3.73
CA ARG A 23 8.66 11.69 -3.74
C ARG A 23 9.12 12.41 -2.47
N ALA A 24 8.32 13.36 -1.97
CA ALA A 24 8.63 14.05 -0.71
C ALA A 24 8.71 13.06 0.46
N ARG A 25 7.72 12.16 0.59
CA ARG A 25 7.71 11.12 1.63
C ARG A 25 8.84 10.10 1.49
N MET A 26 9.17 9.70 0.27
CA MET A 26 10.35 8.86 0.02
C MET A 26 11.65 9.56 0.40
N ALA A 27 11.76 10.87 0.18
CA ALA A 27 12.90 11.65 0.64
C ALA A 27 12.97 11.75 2.18
N GLU A 28 11.83 11.88 2.87
CA GLU A 28 11.74 11.82 4.33
C GLU A 28 12.17 10.46 4.89
N ALA A 29 11.94 9.35 4.17
CA ALA A 29 12.46 8.04 4.54
C ALA A 29 14.00 8.01 4.42
N GLY A 30 14.56 8.69 3.42
CA GLY A 30 15.99 8.70 3.13
C GLY A 30 16.46 7.40 2.47
N THR A 31 17.73 7.05 2.66
CA THR A 31 18.27 5.77 2.17
C THR A 31 17.72 4.62 3.02
N ILE A 32 17.04 3.68 2.37
CA ILE A 32 16.44 2.51 3.00
C ILE A 32 17.08 1.24 2.44
N GLU A 33 17.42 0.31 3.32
CA GLU A 33 17.91 -1.01 2.93
C GLU A 33 16.76 -1.88 2.42
N THR A 34 17.07 -2.78 1.49
CA THR A 34 16.06 -3.73 0.98
C THR A 34 16.37 -5.13 1.47
N LEU A 35 15.32 -5.91 1.71
CA LEU A 35 15.39 -7.32 2.08
C LEU A 35 14.40 -8.14 1.29
N ARG A 36 14.57 -9.47 1.29
CA ARG A 36 13.62 -10.40 0.66
C ARG A 36 12.35 -10.44 1.51
N LEU A 37 11.26 -10.02 0.92
CA LEU A 37 9.94 -9.90 1.54
C LEU A 37 8.99 -10.95 0.99
N HIS A 38 7.91 -11.17 1.72
CA HIS A 38 6.70 -11.79 1.21
C HIS A 38 6.07 -10.94 0.09
N GLY A 39 6.10 -9.61 0.23
CA GLY A 39 5.63 -8.66 -0.79
C GLY A 39 4.13 -8.39 -0.78
N ASP A 40 3.34 -9.30 -0.22
CA ASP A 40 1.89 -9.20 -0.03
C ASP A 40 1.42 -9.74 1.33
N CYS A 41 2.16 -9.37 2.40
CA CYS A 41 1.88 -9.80 3.77
C CYS A 41 0.66 -9.06 4.35
N HIS A 42 -0.55 -9.53 4.03
CA HIS A 42 -1.80 -9.09 4.65
C HIS A 42 -2.47 -10.25 5.39
N ALA A 43 -3.44 -9.94 6.26
CA ALA A 43 -4.09 -10.95 7.12
C ALA A 43 -4.71 -12.15 6.38
N GLY A 44 -5.05 -12.00 5.09
CA GLY A 44 -5.58 -13.08 4.26
C GLY A 44 -4.53 -14.13 3.87
N ASN A 45 -3.25 -13.77 3.91
CA ASN A 45 -2.10 -14.63 3.60
C ASN A 45 -1.41 -15.16 4.87
N ILE A 46 -2.05 -15.02 6.04
CA ILE A 46 -1.56 -15.54 7.32
C ILE A 46 -2.58 -16.54 7.85
N LEU A 47 -2.18 -17.81 7.93
CA LEU A 47 -2.98 -18.87 8.52
C LEU A 47 -2.58 -19.08 9.97
N CYS A 48 -3.54 -18.90 10.88
CA CYS A 48 -3.35 -19.17 12.30
C CYS A 48 -4.05 -20.46 12.70
N ARG A 49 -3.32 -21.38 13.33
CA ARG A 49 -3.88 -22.60 13.94
C ARG A 49 -3.16 -22.89 15.25
N ASP A 50 -3.91 -22.95 16.33
CA ASP A 50 -3.37 -23.09 17.69
C ASP A 50 -2.31 -21.99 17.96
N GLU A 51 -1.09 -22.36 18.33
CA GLU A 51 0.03 -21.44 18.54
C GLU A 51 0.93 -21.25 17.30
N GLN A 52 0.50 -21.74 16.14
CA GLN A 52 1.27 -21.66 14.89
C GLN A 52 0.69 -20.63 13.93
N MET A 53 1.57 -19.78 13.38
CA MET A 53 1.28 -18.91 12.26
C MET A 53 2.07 -19.38 11.04
N LEU A 54 1.38 -19.49 9.90
CA LEU A 54 1.96 -19.86 8.62
C LEU A 54 1.68 -18.76 7.60
N PHE A 55 2.74 -18.23 7.01
CA PHE A 55 2.65 -17.34 5.87
C PHE A 55 2.51 -18.17 4.59
N VAL A 56 1.54 -17.81 3.76
CA VAL A 56 1.21 -18.51 2.50
C VAL A 56 1.17 -17.52 1.34
N ASP A 57 1.18 -18.04 0.11
CA ASP A 57 1.18 -17.22 -1.12
C ASP A 57 2.44 -16.36 -1.30
N LEU A 58 3.52 -17.01 -1.77
CA LEU A 58 4.83 -16.39 -1.94
C LEU A 58 5.10 -15.90 -3.38
N ASP A 59 4.07 -15.79 -4.22
CA ASP A 59 4.23 -15.42 -5.63
C ASP A 59 4.63 -13.94 -5.83
N ASP A 60 4.38 -13.09 -4.83
CA ASP A 60 4.73 -11.67 -4.83
C ASP A 60 6.07 -11.34 -4.14
N CYS A 61 6.82 -12.37 -3.73
CA CYS A 61 8.12 -12.22 -3.07
C CYS A 61 9.08 -11.34 -3.87
N ARG A 62 9.69 -10.36 -3.21
CA ARG A 62 10.60 -9.40 -3.85
C ARG A 62 11.56 -8.75 -2.87
N SER A 63 12.59 -8.08 -3.39
CA SER A 63 13.46 -7.23 -2.58
C SER A 63 12.87 -5.83 -2.41
N ALA A 64 12.50 -5.44 -1.20
CA ALA A 64 12.01 -4.09 -0.89
C ALA A 64 12.21 -3.72 0.61
N PRO A 65 11.80 -2.51 1.04
CA PRO A 65 11.79 -2.08 2.44
C PRO A 65 10.93 -2.97 3.35
N ALA A 66 11.39 -3.24 4.58
CA ALA A 66 10.70 -4.08 5.57
C ALA A 66 9.25 -3.66 5.81
N ILE A 67 8.98 -2.35 5.84
CA ILE A 67 7.64 -1.80 6.11
C ILE A 67 6.56 -2.34 5.16
N GLN A 68 6.92 -2.77 3.95
CA GLN A 68 5.98 -3.32 2.96
C GLN A 68 5.22 -4.54 3.49
N ASP A 69 5.87 -5.39 4.30
CA ASP A 69 5.23 -6.57 4.90
C ASP A 69 4.54 -6.27 6.25
N MET A 70 4.56 -5.01 6.71
CA MET A 70 3.98 -4.59 7.98
C MET A 70 2.73 -3.74 7.79
N TRP A 71 2.77 -2.76 6.90
CA TRP A 71 1.70 -1.75 6.82
C TRP A 71 0.35 -2.31 6.37
N LEU A 72 0.37 -3.41 5.61
CA LEU A 72 -0.82 -4.13 5.13
C LEU A 72 -1.61 -4.81 6.25
N LEU A 73 -1.02 -4.97 7.44
CA LEU A 73 -1.67 -5.52 8.64
C LEU A 73 -2.40 -4.44 9.45
N LEU A 74 -2.08 -3.17 9.23
CA LEU A 74 -2.60 -2.05 10.01
C LEU A 74 -4.04 -1.72 9.61
N ASN A 75 -4.88 -1.43 10.60
CA ASN A 75 -6.29 -1.08 10.42
C ASN A 75 -6.75 -0.06 11.47
N GLY A 76 -7.85 0.63 11.18
CA GLY A 76 -8.42 1.64 12.07
C GLY A 76 -7.86 3.05 11.84
N GLU A 77 -8.09 3.92 12.82
CA GLU A 77 -7.66 5.32 12.81
C GLU A 77 -6.14 5.46 13.03
N ASP A 78 -5.58 6.64 12.76
CA ASP A 78 -4.12 6.85 12.79
C ASP A 78 -3.46 6.50 14.14
N SER A 79 -4.14 6.77 15.27
CA SER A 79 -3.64 6.39 16.59
C SER A 79 -3.62 4.87 16.81
N GLU A 80 -4.63 4.16 16.29
CA GLU A 80 -4.74 2.71 16.39
C GLU A 80 -3.70 2.04 15.51
N ARG A 81 -3.56 2.49 14.26
CA ARG A 81 -2.52 2.03 13.34
C ARG A 81 -1.14 2.25 13.94
N GLY A 82 -0.91 3.40 14.59
CA GLY A 82 0.38 3.74 15.22
C GLY A 82 0.71 2.80 16.37
N ALA A 83 -0.27 2.50 17.22
CA ALA A 83 -0.13 1.53 18.30
C ALA A 83 0.15 0.11 17.75
N GLN A 84 -0.66 -0.35 16.78
CA GLN A 84 -0.46 -1.65 16.11
C GLN A 84 0.93 -1.78 15.48
N LEU A 85 1.39 -0.73 14.78
CA LEU A 85 2.74 -0.73 14.21
C LEU A 85 3.81 -0.77 15.31
N GLY A 86 3.59 -0.07 16.43
CA GLY A 86 4.47 -0.15 17.60
C GLY A 86 4.65 -1.57 18.12
N GLU A 87 3.56 -2.30 18.33
CA GLU A 87 3.57 -3.71 18.77
C GLU A 87 4.27 -4.63 17.75
N LEU A 88 3.98 -4.45 16.47
CA LEU A 88 4.65 -5.22 15.39
C LEU A 88 6.16 -4.97 15.38
N LEU A 89 6.58 -3.71 15.55
CA LEU A 89 7.98 -3.35 15.60
C LEU A 89 8.67 -3.91 16.83
N GLU A 90 8.04 -3.88 18.01
CA GLU A 90 8.60 -4.47 19.23
C GLU A 90 8.90 -5.96 19.02
N GLY A 91 7.94 -6.73 18.46
CA GLY A 91 8.15 -8.14 18.14
C GLY A 91 9.20 -8.38 17.06
N TYR A 92 9.24 -7.54 16.02
CA TYR A 92 10.23 -7.66 14.93
C TYR A 92 11.66 -7.34 15.40
N GLU A 93 11.81 -6.31 16.23
CA GLU A 93 13.10 -5.83 16.76
C GLU A 93 13.76 -6.84 17.72
N MET A 94 13.02 -7.85 18.19
CA MET A 94 13.60 -9.02 18.89
C MET A 94 14.52 -9.87 18.00
N PHE A 95 14.36 -9.80 16.68
CA PHE A 95 15.10 -10.61 15.71
C PHE A 95 15.94 -9.78 14.75
N ARG A 96 15.51 -8.55 14.44
CA ARG A 96 16.19 -7.68 13.48
C ARG A 96 15.87 -6.20 13.73
N GLU A 97 16.90 -5.35 13.72
CA GLU A 97 16.74 -3.90 13.80
C GLU A 97 15.84 -3.36 12.67
N PHE A 98 14.97 -2.39 13.01
CA PHE A 98 14.07 -1.75 12.07
C PHE A 98 14.40 -0.26 11.92
N ASN A 99 14.54 0.20 10.68
CA ASN A 99 14.67 1.63 10.41
C ASN A 99 13.29 2.29 10.50
N ARG A 100 12.99 2.92 11.64
CA ARG A 100 11.70 3.59 11.90
C ARG A 100 11.33 4.67 10.88
N ARG A 101 12.29 5.19 10.08
CA ARG A 101 12.01 6.13 8.98
C ARG A 101 11.27 5.46 7.82
N GLU A 102 11.28 4.14 7.71
CA GLU A 102 10.50 3.42 6.70
C GLU A 102 8.98 3.68 6.82
N ARG A 103 8.49 4.12 7.98
CA ARG A 103 7.08 4.54 8.15
C ARG A 103 6.65 5.62 7.14
N HIS A 104 7.58 6.46 6.67
CA HIS A 104 7.29 7.49 5.68
C HIS A 104 6.95 6.87 4.31
N LEU A 105 7.31 5.61 4.07
CA LEU A 105 7.00 4.90 2.83
C LEU A 105 5.60 4.29 2.78
N ILE A 106 4.85 4.26 3.88
CA ILE A 106 3.53 3.59 3.93
C ILE A 106 2.59 4.17 2.87
N GLU A 107 2.40 5.49 2.87
CA GLU A 107 1.47 6.13 1.93
C GLU A 107 1.99 6.16 0.48
N PRO A 108 3.29 6.32 0.21
CA PRO A 108 3.85 6.04 -1.12
C PRO A 108 3.59 4.62 -1.63
N LEU A 109 3.78 3.60 -0.79
CA LEU A 109 3.54 2.19 -1.14
C LEU A 109 2.05 1.91 -1.36
N ARG A 110 1.17 2.48 -0.53
CA ARG A 110 -0.29 2.41 -0.70
C ARG A 110 -0.75 3.04 -2.01
N CYS A 111 -0.27 4.24 -2.31
CA CYS A 111 -0.54 4.93 -3.58
C CYS A 111 -0.06 4.10 -4.78
N TYR A 112 1.16 3.55 -4.70
CA TYR A 112 1.70 2.67 -5.74
C TYR A 112 0.83 1.41 -5.93
N ARG A 113 0.40 0.77 -4.84
CA ARG A 113 -0.46 -0.42 -4.87
C ARG A 113 -1.80 -0.13 -5.57
N GLN A 114 -2.47 0.97 -5.24
CA GLN A 114 -3.73 1.38 -5.87
C GLN A 114 -3.61 1.53 -7.40
N ILE A 115 -2.60 2.27 -7.87
CA ILE A 115 -2.38 2.50 -9.30
C ILE A 115 -1.93 1.22 -10.00
N SER A 116 -1.04 0.45 -9.37
CA SER A 116 -0.48 -0.78 -9.95
C SER A 116 -1.52 -1.88 -10.09
N HIS A 117 -2.48 -1.97 -9.17
CA HIS A 117 -3.63 -2.88 -9.28
C HIS A 117 -4.47 -2.56 -10.52
N CYS A 118 -4.78 -1.29 -10.77
CA CYS A 118 -5.49 -0.87 -11.99
C CYS A 118 -4.69 -1.22 -13.25
N ALA A 119 -3.37 -1.00 -13.24
CA ALA A 119 -2.51 -1.35 -14.37
C ALA A 119 -2.40 -2.87 -14.58
N TRP A 120 -2.40 -3.66 -13.51
CA TRP A 120 -2.37 -5.11 -13.55
C TRP A 120 -3.64 -5.68 -14.20
N LEU A 121 -4.81 -5.15 -13.83
CA LEU A 121 -6.10 -5.49 -14.45
C LEU A 121 -6.12 -5.09 -15.93
N ALA A 122 -5.74 -3.85 -16.24
CA ALA A 122 -5.72 -3.33 -17.60
C ALA A 122 -4.84 -4.16 -18.55
N LYS A 123 -3.65 -4.59 -18.09
CA LYS A 123 -2.69 -5.36 -18.90
C LYS A 123 -3.15 -6.78 -19.20
N ARG A 124 -4.02 -7.34 -18.36
CA ARG A 124 -4.50 -8.72 -18.48
C ARG A 124 -5.94 -8.81 -18.97
N TRP A 125 -6.55 -7.69 -19.36
CA TRP A 125 -7.97 -7.66 -19.68
C TRP A 125 -8.36 -8.52 -20.89
N ASP A 126 -7.44 -8.75 -21.83
CA ASP A 126 -7.67 -9.60 -22.99
C ASP A 126 -7.77 -11.10 -22.63
N ASP A 127 -7.34 -11.50 -21.42
CA ASP A 127 -7.59 -12.84 -20.89
C ASP A 127 -9.08 -12.97 -20.51
N PRO A 128 -9.83 -13.93 -21.08
CA PRO A 128 -11.26 -14.11 -20.80
C PRO A 128 -11.64 -14.29 -19.33
N ALA A 129 -10.70 -14.74 -18.49
CA ALA A 129 -10.93 -14.85 -17.05
C ALA A 129 -11.14 -13.46 -16.39
N PHE A 130 -10.45 -12.42 -16.86
CA PHE A 130 -10.46 -11.10 -16.22
C PHE A 130 -11.80 -10.39 -16.31
N PRO A 131 -12.44 -10.25 -17.49
CA PRO A 131 -13.80 -9.71 -17.58
C PRO A 131 -14.83 -10.52 -16.77
N ARG A 132 -14.61 -11.83 -16.59
CA ARG A 132 -15.50 -12.71 -15.83
C ARG A 132 -15.38 -12.51 -14.31
N PHE A 133 -14.16 -12.43 -13.78
CA PHE A 133 -13.91 -12.30 -12.34
C PHE A 133 -13.87 -10.84 -11.86
N PHE A 134 -13.56 -9.90 -12.75
CA PHE A 134 -13.47 -8.46 -12.46
C PHE A 134 -14.39 -7.61 -13.35
N PRO A 135 -15.69 -7.96 -13.52
CA PRO A 135 -16.59 -7.27 -14.45
C PRO A 135 -16.81 -5.79 -14.11
N TRP A 136 -16.52 -5.39 -12.87
CA TRP A 136 -16.63 -4.02 -12.38
C TRP A 136 -15.54 -3.09 -12.92
N PHE A 137 -14.38 -3.60 -13.33
CA PHE A 137 -13.24 -2.78 -13.77
C PHE A 137 -13.54 -1.94 -15.03
N GLY A 138 -14.35 -2.50 -15.95
CA GLY A 138 -14.79 -1.80 -17.15
C GLY A 138 -15.93 -0.81 -16.92
N GLN A 139 -16.46 -0.69 -15.69
CA GLN A 139 -17.62 0.16 -15.41
C GLN A 139 -17.18 1.59 -15.01
N PRO A 140 -17.87 2.64 -15.47
CA PRO A 140 -17.53 4.02 -15.09
C PRO A 140 -17.49 4.26 -13.58
N ARG A 141 -18.39 3.60 -12.83
CA ARG A 141 -18.45 3.70 -11.36
C ARG A 141 -17.13 3.33 -10.69
N PHE A 142 -16.48 2.25 -11.13
CA PHE A 142 -15.18 1.85 -10.59
C PHE A 142 -14.16 2.98 -10.74
N TRP A 143 -14.11 3.64 -11.90
CA TRP A 143 -13.18 4.73 -12.14
C TRP A 143 -13.52 5.99 -11.33
N SER A 144 -14.80 6.28 -11.10
CA SER A 144 -15.22 7.35 -10.18
C SER A 144 -14.75 7.08 -8.75
N ASP A 145 -14.97 5.86 -8.26
CA ASP A 145 -14.54 5.43 -6.92
C ASP A 145 -13.00 5.42 -6.80
N GLN A 146 -12.30 5.00 -7.87
CA GLN A 146 -10.84 5.03 -7.92
C GLN A 146 -10.29 6.47 -7.86
N VAL A 147 -10.90 7.42 -8.56
CA VAL A 147 -10.50 8.85 -8.47
C VAL A 147 -10.74 9.40 -7.07
N LEU A 148 -11.85 9.05 -6.43
CA LEU A 148 -12.13 9.45 -5.05
C LEU A 148 -11.07 8.88 -4.09
N SER A 149 -10.78 7.58 -4.20
CA SER A 149 -9.78 6.91 -3.37
C SER A 149 -8.37 7.51 -3.55
N LEU A 150 -8.00 7.91 -4.77
CA LEU A 150 -6.74 8.60 -5.03
C LEU A 150 -6.71 10.04 -4.46
N ARG A 151 -7.85 10.72 -4.35
CA ARG A 151 -7.93 12.03 -3.67
C ARG A 151 -7.77 11.89 -2.16
N GLU A 152 -8.38 10.87 -1.56
CA GLU A 152 -8.16 10.52 -0.16
C GLU A 152 -6.69 10.15 0.09
N GLN A 153 -6.08 9.39 -0.83
CA GLN A 153 -4.65 9.07 -0.78
C GLN A 153 -3.77 10.30 -0.84
N LEU A 154 -4.11 11.29 -1.66
CA LEU A 154 -3.41 12.58 -1.68
C LEU A 154 -3.53 13.30 -0.32
N GLY A 155 -4.72 13.30 0.29
CA GLY A 155 -4.93 13.82 1.63
C GLY A 155 -4.04 13.12 2.68
N ALA A 156 -3.98 11.80 2.65
CA ALA A 156 -3.13 11.01 3.54
C ALA A 156 -1.62 11.29 3.32
N LEU A 157 -1.19 11.46 2.07
CA LEU A 157 0.19 11.85 1.74
C LEU A 157 0.56 13.24 2.27
N GLN A 158 -0.42 14.16 2.36
CA GLN A 158 -0.25 15.52 2.89
C GLN A 158 -0.32 15.58 4.42
N ALA A 159 -1.08 14.70 5.06
CA ALA A 159 -1.16 14.58 6.51
C ALA A 159 0.16 14.07 7.12
N PRO A 160 0.46 14.35 8.40
CA PRO A 160 1.63 13.79 9.07
C PRO A 160 1.72 12.26 8.92
N SER A 161 2.92 11.71 8.76
CA SER A 161 3.11 10.26 8.76
C SER A 161 2.66 9.67 10.09
N ILE A 162 2.24 8.40 10.07
CA ILE A 162 1.88 7.64 11.26
C ILE A 162 2.86 7.86 12.42
N ALA A 163 2.33 8.20 13.59
CA ALA A 163 3.11 8.37 14.80
C ALA A 163 3.46 6.99 15.39
N LEU A 164 4.70 6.81 15.84
CA LEU A 164 5.11 5.62 16.58
C LEU A 164 5.11 5.94 18.08
N PRO A 165 4.63 5.04 18.95
CA PRO A 165 4.73 5.20 20.40
C PRO A 165 6.19 5.44 20.83
N GLY A 166 6.38 6.32 21.82
CA GLY A 166 7.70 6.60 22.40
C GLY A 166 8.59 7.58 21.62
N GLN A 167 8.11 8.16 20.52
CA GLN A 167 8.75 9.29 19.86
C GLN A 167 8.05 10.59 20.28
N TYR A 168 8.57 11.23 21.34
CA TYR A 168 8.24 12.61 21.72
C TYR A 168 9.46 13.50 21.51
#